data_AF-A0A9W8ITB6-F1
#
_entry.id   AF-A0A9W8ITB6-F1
#
_cell.length_a   1.000
_cell.length_b   1.000
_cell.length_c   1.000
_cell.angle_alpha   90.00
_cell.angle_beta   90.00
_cell.angle_gamma   90.00
#
_symmetry.space_group_name_H-M   'P 1'
#
loop_
_entity.id
_entity.type
_entity.pdbx_description
1 polymer ?
#
loop_
_entity_poly.entity_id
_entity_poly.type
_entity_poly.pdbx_seq_one_letter_code
_entity_poly.pdbx_strand_id
1 'polypeptide(L)'
;MFPIPTCAVCYHQVHPVKRPAKRIVCGHLFCTDCLTKLILRKQPCPFKCRSGTLLRFRDTRTVPFSIVPTTERDDRAAVAHVIKAVADELQHLESSAEEKARRLNTLSRRVANQLSTLARFASGYRDRLANQKNELMIFRDIERHLQVEVGREKTLLEELTAAQHKLLKASQNCGSASADSCEALDLLTDLSCGIRGVKRSREGFSEHERPSKRRRIA
;
A
#
# COMPACT_ATOMS: atom_id res chain seq x y z
N MET A 1 20.75 45.19 -56.53
CA MET A 1 20.60 43.86 -55.89
C MET A 1 20.84 44.01 -54.41
N PHE A 2 19.84 43.74 -53.57
CA PHE A 2 20.05 43.72 -52.12
C PHE A 2 20.73 42.39 -51.74
N PRO A 3 21.75 42.38 -50.87
CA PRO A 3 22.40 41.16 -50.45
C PRO A 3 21.41 40.25 -49.74
N ILE A 4 21.32 38.98 -50.17
CA ILE A 4 20.49 37.97 -49.51
C ILE A 4 21.05 37.77 -48.10
N PRO A 5 20.23 37.88 -47.04
CA PRO A 5 20.72 37.70 -45.68
C PRO A 5 21.31 36.29 -45.50
N THR A 6 22.28 36.17 -44.61
CA THR A 6 22.90 34.88 -44.25
C THR A 6 22.52 34.49 -42.83
N CYS A 7 22.48 33.19 -42.57
CA CYS A 7 22.29 32.69 -41.20
C CYS A 7 23.52 33.03 -40.36
N ALA A 8 23.31 33.62 -39.20
CA ALA A 8 24.40 34.06 -38.34
C ALA A 8 25.11 32.94 -37.54
N VAL A 9 24.81 31.67 -37.83
CA VAL A 9 25.45 30.48 -37.23
C VAL A 9 26.19 29.68 -38.29
N CYS A 10 25.49 29.31 -39.37
CA CYS A 10 26.07 28.48 -40.43
C CYS A 10 26.57 29.30 -41.62
N TYR A 11 26.39 30.62 -41.63
CA TYR A 11 26.81 31.56 -42.70
C TYR A 11 26.24 31.30 -44.10
N HIS A 12 25.34 30.33 -44.24
CA HIS A 12 24.70 30.06 -45.52
C HIS A 12 23.63 31.11 -45.83
N GLN A 13 23.49 31.43 -47.11
CA GLN A 13 22.39 32.28 -47.60
C GLN A 13 21.05 31.66 -47.23
N VAL A 14 20.17 32.50 -46.68
CA VAL A 14 18.81 32.08 -46.38
C VAL A 14 17.94 32.17 -47.63
N HIS A 15 17.14 31.15 -47.86
CA HIS A 15 16.29 31.02 -49.05
C HIS A 15 14.86 30.78 -48.59
N PRO A 16 13.85 31.49 -49.12
CA PRO A 16 12.47 31.41 -48.64
C PRO A 16 11.94 29.98 -48.59
N VAL A 17 12.28 29.19 -49.62
CA VAL A 17 11.90 27.78 -49.75
C VAL A 17 12.88 26.81 -49.07
N LYS A 18 14.14 26.77 -49.52
CA LYS A 18 15.11 25.74 -49.09
C LYS A 18 15.60 25.91 -47.66
N ARG A 19 15.72 27.16 -47.17
CA ARG A 19 16.30 27.49 -45.86
C ARG A 19 15.64 28.74 -45.29
N PRO A 20 14.37 28.64 -44.85
CA PRO A 20 13.62 29.80 -44.38
C PRO A 20 14.31 30.42 -43.16
N ALA A 21 14.46 31.74 -43.17
CA ALA A 21 14.99 32.47 -42.03
C ALA A 21 13.91 32.82 -41.02
N LYS A 22 14.34 32.83 -39.77
CA LYS A 22 13.61 33.37 -38.63
C LYS A 22 14.44 34.47 -38.01
N ARG A 23 13.81 35.57 -37.64
CA ARG A 23 14.38 36.59 -36.76
C ARG A 23 13.97 36.30 -35.34
N ILE A 24 14.87 36.55 -34.40
CA ILE A 24 14.54 36.54 -32.96
C ILE A 24 14.26 37.96 -32.48
N VAL A 25 13.78 38.10 -31.23
CA VAL A 25 13.43 39.42 -30.65
C VAL A 25 14.57 40.45 -30.71
N CYS A 26 15.83 40.02 -30.63
CA CYS A 26 16.99 40.94 -30.76
C CYS A 26 17.38 41.29 -32.21
N GLY A 27 16.58 40.90 -33.21
CA GLY A 27 16.78 41.27 -34.61
C GLY A 27 17.69 40.33 -35.43
N HIS A 28 18.49 39.47 -34.78
CA HIS A 28 19.39 38.55 -35.49
C HIS A 28 18.63 37.47 -36.29
N LEU A 29 19.20 37.15 -37.46
CA LEU A 29 18.64 36.23 -38.45
C LEU A 29 19.33 34.86 -38.43
N PHE A 30 18.52 33.81 -38.39
CA PHE A 30 18.98 32.43 -38.39
C PHE A 30 18.15 31.60 -39.37
N CYS A 31 18.76 30.59 -40.02
CA CYS A 31 17.95 29.57 -40.68
C CYS A 31 17.17 28.77 -39.63
N THR A 32 16.03 28.22 -40.04
CA THR A 32 15.12 27.49 -39.14
C THR A 32 15.82 26.34 -38.40
N ASP A 33 16.73 25.62 -39.06
CA ASP A 33 17.46 24.50 -38.45
C ASP A 33 18.42 24.95 -37.35
N CYS A 34 19.23 25.99 -37.62
CA CYS A 34 20.17 26.53 -36.64
C CYS A 34 19.43 27.10 -35.43
N LEU A 35 18.33 27.82 -35.65
CA LEU A 35 17.54 28.38 -34.56
C LEU A 35 16.88 27.30 -33.70
N THR A 36 16.33 26.26 -34.34
CA THR A 36 15.73 25.12 -33.64
C THR A 36 16.77 24.40 -32.79
N LYS A 37 17.98 24.17 -33.32
CA LYS A 37 19.10 23.60 -32.55
C LYS A 37 19.48 24.46 -31.35
N LEU A 38 19.55 25.78 -31.50
CA LEU A 38 19.85 26.69 -30.39
C LEU A 38 18.78 26.62 -29.28
N ILE A 39 17.49 26.60 -29.65
CA ILE A 39 16.38 26.52 -28.70
C ILE A 39 16.36 25.18 -27.97
N LEU A 40 16.51 24.07 -28.70
CA LEU A 40 16.53 22.72 -28.11
C LEU A 40 17.72 22.54 -27.15
N ARG A 41 18.87 23.15 -27.47
CA ARG A 41 20.06 23.17 -26.60
C ARG A 41 19.99 24.21 -25.48
N LYS A 42 18.88 24.94 -25.35
CA LYS A 42 18.70 26.02 -24.37
C LYS A 42 19.86 27.03 -24.42
N GLN A 43 20.26 27.44 -25.62
CA GLN A 43 21.33 28.41 -25.82
C GLN A 43 20.78 29.82 -26.02
N PRO A 44 21.48 30.87 -25.56
CA PRO A 44 21.13 32.25 -25.85
C PRO A 44 21.49 32.62 -27.29
N CYS A 45 21.19 33.86 -27.67
CA CYS A 45 21.69 34.42 -28.92
C CYS A 45 23.23 34.32 -28.99
N PRO A 46 23.83 33.79 -30.07
CA PRO A 46 25.29 33.68 -30.21
C PRO A 46 26.03 35.02 -30.08
N PHE A 47 25.39 36.14 -30.45
CA PHE A 47 25.91 37.50 -30.30
C PHE A 47 25.75 38.07 -28.88
N LYS A 48 25.37 37.22 -27.90
CA LYS A 48 25.22 37.56 -26.48
C LYS A 48 24.26 38.73 -26.21
N CYS A 49 23.28 38.95 -27.09
CA CYS A 49 22.26 39.97 -26.88
C CYS A 49 21.35 39.63 -25.69
N ARG A 50 20.66 40.64 -25.15
CA ARG A 50 19.67 40.48 -24.05
C ARG A 50 20.26 39.76 -22.83
N SER A 51 21.50 40.09 -22.47
CA SER A 51 22.17 39.59 -21.26
C SER A 51 22.20 38.06 -21.15
N GLY A 52 22.32 37.35 -22.28
CA GLY A 52 22.38 35.88 -22.29
C GLY A 52 21.06 35.18 -22.00
N THR A 53 19.92 35.86 -22.17
CA THR A 53 18.60 35.22 -22.04
C THR A 53 18.43 34.07 -23.03
N LEU A 54 17.93 32.93 -22.54
CA LEU A 54 17.73 31.72 -23.35
C LEU A 54 16.65 31.91 -24.42
N LEU A 55 16.92 31.39 -25.62
CA LEU A 55 15.97 31.45 -26.72
C LEU A 55 14.81 30.47 -26.53
N ARG A 56 13.59 30.91 -26.81
CA ARG A 56 12.38 30.08 -26.83
C ARG A 56 11.68 30.21 -28.19
N PHE A 57 10.91 29.20 -28.57
CA PHE A 57 10.15 29.22 -29.84
C PHE A 57 9.22 30.44 -29.96
N ARG A 58 8.63 30.89 -28.84
CA ARG A 58 7.77 32.09 -28.79
C ARG A 58 8.48 33.40 -29.18
N ASP A 59 9.80 33.45 -29.00
CA ASP A 59 10.64 34.62 -29.27
C ASP A 59 11.11 34.68 -30.73
N THR A 60 10.65 33.74 -31.55
CA THR A 60 10.98 33.64 -32.97
C THR A 60 9.85 34.20 -33.82
N ARG A 61 10.22 34.87 -34.92
CA ARG A 61 9.31 35.39 -35.93
C ARG A 61 9.85 34.99 -37.29
N THR A 62 8.99 34.44 -38.14
CA THR A 62 9.31 34.21 -39.55
C THR A 62 9.56 35.55 -40.23
N VAL A 63 10.60 35.60 -41.05
CA VAL A 63 10.94 36.82 -41.79
C VAL A 63 10.11 36.82 -43.07
N PRO A 64 9.27 37.83 -43.31
CA PRO A 64 8.60 37.95 -44.59
C PRO A 64 9.68 38.25 -45.63
N PHE A 65 9.96 37.28 -46.50
CA PHE A 65 10.78 37.52 -47.66
C PHE A 65 9.92 38.17 -48.74
N SER A 66 10.51 39.14 -49.45
CA SER A 66 9.96 39.60 -50.73
C SER A 66 9.79 38.39 -51.64
N ILE A 67 8.67 38.36 -52.36
CA ILE A 67 8.30 37.29 -53.30
C ILE A 67 9.36 37.25 -54.39
N VAL A 68 10.34 36.36 -54.22
CA VAL A 68 11.23 35.96 -55.30
C VAL A 68 10.44 34.97 -56.14
N PRO A 69 10.39 35.12 -57.48
CA PRO A 69 9.77 34.13 -58.34
C PRO A 69 10.37 32.76 -58.01
N THR A 70 9.55 31.84 -57.51
CA THR A 70 9.99 30.45 -57.31
C THR A 70 10.04 29.77 -58.67
N THR A 71 11.00 28.88 -58.86
CA THR A 71 11.00 28.00 -60.01
C THR A 71 10.21 26.74 -59.68
N GLU A 72 9.63 26.05 -60.68
CA GLU A 72 8.97 24.75 -60.45
C GLU A 72 9.89 23.76 -59.72
N ARG A 73 11.21 23.87 -59.93
CA ARG A 73 12.21 23.03 -59.27
C ARG A 73 12.25 23.29 -57.75
N ASP A 74 12.09 24.53 -57.33
CA ASP A 74 12.05 24.90 -55.91
C ASP A 74 10.75 24.41 -55.26
N ASP A 75 9.63 24.49 -55.98
CA ASP A 75 8.33 24.00 -55.49
C ASP A 75 8.33 22.47 -55.33
N ARG A 76 8.86 21.74 -56.32
CA ARG A 76 9.02 20.27 -56.22
C ARG A 76 9.93 19.87 -55.06
N ALA A 77 11.02 20.61 -54.84
CA ALA A 77 11.90 20.35 -53.70
C ALA A 77 11.21 20.65 -52.35
N ALA A 78 10.43 21.73 -52.27
CA ALA A 78 9.65 22.08 -51.08
C ALA A 78 8.65 20.97 -50.72
N VAL A 79 7.88 20.52 -51.71
CA VAL A 79 6.90 19.44 -51.55
C VAL A 79 7.59 18.15 -51.10
N ALA A 80 8.72 17.78 -51.71
CA ALA A 80 9.47 16.60 -51.30
C ALA A 80 9.97 16.70 -49.84
N HIS A 81 10.41 17.89 -49.40
CA HIS A 81 10.81 18.10 -48.00
C HIS A 81 9.64 17.98 -47.03
N VAL A 82 8.46 18.50 -47.40
CA VAL A 82 7.25 18.37 -46.58
C VAL A 82 6.82 16.91 -46.49
N ILE A 83 6.78 16.19 -47.61
CA ILE A 83 6.44 14.76 -47.63
C ILE A 83 7.38 13.96 -46.72
N LYS A 84 8.69 14.22 -46.81
CA LYS A 84 9.67 13.58 -45.94
C LYS A 84 9.43 13.91 -44.46
N ALA A 85 9.21 15.18 -44.12
CA ALA A 85 8.94 15.58 -42.75
C ALA A 85 7.66 14.94 -42.18
N VAL A 86 6.61 14.80 -43.00
CA VAL A 86 5.37 14.11 -42.62
C VAL A 86 5.63 12.61 -42.41
N ALA A 87 6.40 11.97 -43.29
CA ALA A 87 6.75 10.55 -43.13
C ALA A 87 7.58 10.30 -41.85
N ASP A 88 8.58 11.16 -41.58
CA ASP A 88 9.40 11.08 -40.36
C ASP A 88 8.54 11.27 -39.09
N GLU A 89 7.57 12.20 -39.12
CA GLU A 89 6.65 12.42 -38.00
C GLU A 89 5.70 11.23 -37.79
N LEU A 90 5.16 10.64 -38.86
CA LEU A 90 4.32 9.44 -38.75
C LEU A 90 5.08 8.28 -38.12
N GLN A 91 6.31 8.02 -38.55
CA GLN A 91 7.16 6.98 -37.98
C GLN A 91 7.46 7.24 -36.50
N HIS A 92 7.71 8.51 -36.13
CA HIS A 92 7.90 8.90 -34.73
C HIS A 92 6.63 8.67 -33.89
N LEU A 93 5.44 8.99 -34.41
CA LEU A 93 4.18 8.75 -33.73
C LEU A 93 3.89 7.25 -33.53
N GLU A 94 4.15 6.42 -34.54
CA GLU A 94 3.99 4.96 -34.46
C GLU A 94 4.91 4.36 -33.39
N SER A 95 6.20 4.69 -33.43
CA SER A 95 7.15 4.21 -32.41
C SER A 95 6.79 4.69 -31.00
N SER A 96 6.32 5.92 -30.85
CA SER A 96 5.81 6.44 -29.56
C SER A 96 4.56 5.69 -29.09
N ALA A 97 3.65 5.34 -30.00
CA ALA A 97 2.45 4.58 -29.68
C ALA A 97 2.80 3.17 -29.18
N GLU A 98 3.74 2.48 -29.85
CA GLU A 98 4.22 1.17 -29.41
C GLU A 98 4.90 1.20 -28.05
N GLU A 99 5.73 2.21 -27.78
CA GLU A 99 6.39 2.37 -26.48
C GLU A 99 5.34 2.58 -25.36
N LYS A 100 4.35 3.44 -25.60
CA LYS A 100 3.26 3.69 -24.65
C LYS A 100 2.43 2.43 -24.43
N ALA A 101 2.12 1.66 -25.47
CA ALA A 101 1.41 0.38 -25.35
C ALA A 101 2.19 -0.62 -24.49
N ARG A 102 3.50 -0.77 -24.72
CA ARG A 102 4.39 -1.61 -23.88
C ARG A 102 4.40 -1.16 -22.42
N ARG A 103 4.45 0.15 -22.18
CA ARG A 103 4.40 0.73 -20.84
C ARG A 103 3.06 0.47 -20.14
N LEU A 104 1.95 0.65 -20.84
CA LEU A 104 0.60 0.36 -20.33
C LEU A 104 0.43 -1.12 -19.96
N ASN A 105 0.89 -2.04 -20.80
CA ASN A 105 0.85 -3.47 -20.50
C ASN A 105 1.65 -3.82 -19.23
N THR A 106 2.84 -3.23 -19.09
CA THR A 106 3.68 -3.44 -17.91
C THR A 106 3.05 -2.88 -16.63
N LEU A 107 2.40 -1.71 -16.71
CA LEU A 107 1.67 -1.12 -15.59
C LEU A 107 0.45 -1.95 -15.22
N SER A 108 -0.34 -2.38 -16.21
CA SER A 108 -1.54 -3.20 -16.00
C SER A 108 -1.21 -4.51 -15.29
N ARG A 109 -0.12 -5.18 -15.70
CA ARG A 109 0.36 -6.40 -15.02
C ARG A 109 0.77 -6.13 -13.57
N ARG A 110 1.43 -5.00 -13.29
CA ARG A 110 1.81 -4.62 -11.91
C ARG A 110 0.59 -4.37 -11.04
N VAL A 111 -0.40 -3.64 -11.55
CA VAL A 111 -1.66 -3.38 -10.83
C VAL A 111 -2.39 -4.69 -10.53
N ALA A 112 -2.48 -5.60 -11.50
CA ALA A 112 -3.08 -6.92 -11.30
C ALA A 112 -2.39 -7.72 -10.17
N ASN A 113 -1.05 -7.71 -10.13
CA ASN A 113 -0.29 -8.36 -9.07
C ASN A 113 -0.55 -7.73 -7.70
N GLN A 114 -0.61 -6.39 -7.63
CA GLN A 114 -0.92 -5.67 -6.39
C GLN A 114 -2.32 -5.98 -5.89
N LEU A 115 -3.32 -5.99 -6.77
CA LEU A 115 -4.70 -6.35 -6.43
C LEU A 115 -4.79 -7.79 -5.91
N SER A 116 -4.13 -8.75 -6.58
CA SER A 116 -4.07 -10.13 -6.12
C SER A 116 -3.42 -10.26 -4.74
N THR A 117 -2.34 -9.52 -4.51
CA THR A 117 -1.65 -9.50 -3.22
C THR A 117 -2.53 -8.92 -2.12
N LEU A 118 -3.21 -7.80 -2.38
CA LEU A 118 -4.16 -7.18 -1.44
C LEU A 118 -5.33 -8.11 -1.13
N ALA A 119 -5.87 -8.81 -2.12
CA ALA A 119 -6.94 -9.79 -1.92
C ALA A 119 -6.51 -10.91 -0.97
N ARG A 120 -5.28 -11.42 -1.12
CA ARG A 120 -4.70 -12.44 -0.23
C ARG A 120 -4.47 -11.92 1.20
N PHE A 121 -4.02 -10.67 1.34
CA PHE A 121 -3.88 -10.06 2.67
C PHE A 121 -5.24 -9.86 3.34
N ALA A 122 -6.25 -9.41 2.59
CA ALA A 122 -7.59 -9.21 3.10
C ALA A 122 -8.23 -10.53 3.57
N SER A 123 -8.05 -11.63 2.83
CA SER A 123 -8.55 -12.94 3.27
C SER A 123 -7.85 -13.40 4.55
N GLY A 124 -6.51 -13.35 4.59
CA GLY A 124 -5.75 -13.75 5.77
C GLY A 124 -6.04 -12.89 7.01
N TYR A 125 -6.33 -11.60 6.83
CA TYR A 125 -6.76 -10.72 7.91
C TYR A 125 -8.13 -11.12 8.47
N ARG A 126 -9.12 -11.41 7.59
CA ARG A 126 -10.44 -11.87 8.02
C ARG A 126 -10.37 -13.17 8.82
N ASP A 127 -9.56 -14.13 8.37
CA ASP A 127 -9.40 -15.42 9.06
C ASP A 127 -8.79 -15.22 10.46
N ARG A 128 -7.77 -14.37 10.58
CA ARG A 128 -7.16 -14.03 11.88
C ARG A 128 -8.15 -13.32 12.80
N LEU A 129 -8.94 -12.39 12.27
CA LEU A 129 -9.97 -11.68 13.03
C LEU A 129 -11.04 -12.66 13.55
N ALA A 130 -11.46 -13.62 12.72
CA ALA A 130 -12.38 -14.67 13.14
C ALA A 130 -11.79 -15.54 14.26
N ASN A 131 -10.52 -15.94 14.14
CA ASN A 131 -9.84 -16.70 15.18
C ASN A 131 -9.72 -15.92 16.50
N GLN A 132 -9.33 -14.65 16.44
CA GLN A 132 -9.28 -13.78 17.63
C GLN A 132 -10.66 -13.65 18.30
N LYS A 133 -11.73 -13.52 17.51
CA LYS A 133 -13.09 -13.48 18.05
C LYS A 133 -13.44 -14.78 18.76
N ASN A 134 -13.09 -15.93 18.18
CA ASN A 134 -13.33 -17.24 18.79
C ASN A 134 -12.55 -17.40 20.10
N GLU A 135 -11.27 -17.03 20.12
CA GLU A 135 -10.44 -17.05 21.33
C GLU A 135 -11.03 -16.18 22.44
N LEU A 136 -11.48 -14.97 22.11
CA LEU A 136 -12.13 -14.07 23.07
C LEU A 136 -13.45 -14.64 23.62
N MET A 137 -14.23 -15.38 22.82
CA MET A 137 -15.42 -16.06 23.33
C MET A 137 -15.05 -17.17 24.32
N ILE A 138 -14.03 -17.96 24.00
CA ILE A 138 -13.54 -19.02 24.90
C ILE A 138 -13.08 -18.40 26.23
N PHE A 139 -12.31 -17.31 26.19
CA PHE A 139 -11.88 -16.63 27.42
C PHE A 139 -13.05 -16.13 28.26
N ARG A 140 -14.10 -15.58 27.63
CA ARG A 140 -15.31 -15.14 28.34
C ARG A 140 -16.05 -16.29 29.00
N ASP A 141 -16.11 -17.45 28.35
CA ASP A 141 -16.77 -18.62 28.92
C ASP A 141 -15.98 -19.21 30.08
N ILE A 142 -14.64 -19.25 29.98
CA ILE A 142 -13.75 -19.63 31.09
C ILE A 142 -13.89 -18.65 32.25
N GLU A 143 -13.90 -17.35 31.99
CA GLU A 143 -14.09 -16.32 33.01
C GLU A 143 -15.43 -16.50 33.75
N ARG A 144 -16.52 -16.76 33.00
CA ARG A 144 -17.83 -17.04 33.59
C ARG A 144 -17.79 -18.28 34.48
N HIS A 145 -17.14 -19.36 34.03
CA HIS A 145 -16.99 -20.58 34.82
C HIS A 145 -16.20 -20.33 36.11
N LEU A 146 -15.10 -19.59 36.02
CA LEU A 146 -14.29 -19.22 37.19
C LEU A 146 -15.09 -18.38 38.19
N GLN A 147 -15.91 -17.43 37.72
CA GLN A 147 -16.78 -16.64 38.59
C GLN A 147 -17.80 -17.51 39.35
N VAL A 148 -18.36 -18.54 38.69
CA VAL A 148 -19.27 -19.50 39.33
C VAL A 148 -18.54 -20.30 40.40
N GLU A 149 -17.35 -20.83 40.11
CA GLU A 149 -16.57 -21.60 41.09
C GLU A 149 -16.14 -20.73 42.28
N VAL A 150 -15.71 -19.48 42.04
CA VAL A 150 -15.41 -18.53 43.12
C VAL A 150 -16.65 -18.26 43.99
N GLY A 151 -17.83 -18.13 43.38
CA GLY A 151 -19.10 -17.99 44.13
C GLY A 151 -19.42 -19.21 44.99
N ARG A 152 -19.16 -20.40 44.45
CA ARG A 152 -19.32 -21.68 45.16
C ARG A 152 -18.34 -21.80 46.33
N GLU A 153 -17.07 -21.47 46.14
CA GLU A 153 -16.06 -21.47 47.20
C GLU A 153 -16.43 -20.51 48.33
N LYS A 154 -16.93 -19.31 48.01
CA LYS A 154 -17.44 -18.37 49.03
C LYS A 154 -18.56 -18.98 49.88
N THR A 155 -19.52 -19.63 49.22
CA THR A 155 -20.65 -20.29 49.90
C THR A 155 -20.15 -21.42 50.82
N LEU A 156 -19.21 -22.24 50.35
CA LEU A 156 -18.60 -23.31 51.16
C LEU A 156 -17.82 -22.76 52.36
N LEU A 157 -17.13 -21.63 52.22
CA LEU A 157 -16.47 -20.95 53.34
C LEU A 157 -17.48 -20.44 54.37
N GLU A 158 -18.60 -19.87 53.93
CA GLU A 158 -19.69 -19.45 54.82
C GLU A 158 -20.30 -20.64 55.56
N GLU A 159 -20.54 -21.76 54.88
CA GLU A 159 -21.03 -23.01 55.51
C GLU A 159 -20.03 -23.56 56.54
N LEU A 160 -18.74 -23.57 56.22
CA LEU A 160 -17.69 -24.06 57.11
C LEU A 160 -17.54 -23.19 58.35
N THR A 161 -17.57 -21.86 58.21
CA THR A 161 -17.55 -20.94 59.36
C THR A 161 -18.80 -21.09 60.23
N ALA A 162 -19.98 -21.27 59.63
CA ALA A 162 -21.21 -21.55 60.35
C ALA A 162 -21.15 -22.89 61.12
N ALA A 163 -20.59 -23.94 60.51
CA ALA A 163 -20.40 -25.24 61.15
C ALA A 163 -19.40 -25.15 62.32
N GLN A 164 -18.28 -24.45 62.14
CA GLN A 164 -17.31 -24.20 63.23
C GLN A 164 -17.95 -23.48 64.40
N HIS A 165 -18.74 -22.43 64.15
CA HIS A 165 -19.43 -21.69 65.20
C HIS A 165 -20.49 -22.55 65.94
N LYS A 166 -21.23 -23.39 65.21
CA LYS A 166 -22.15 -24.38 65.82
C LYS A 166 -21.40 -25.37 66.71
N LEU A 167 -20.25 -25.88 66.27
CA LEU A 167 -19.43 -26.81 67.04
C LEU A 167 -18.85 -26.17 68.30
N LEU A 168 -18.36 -24.93 68.20
CA LEU A 168 -17.90 -24.17 69.37
C LEU A 168 -19.04 -23.98 70.39
N LYS A 169 -20.23 -23.57 69.95
CA LYS A 169 -21.41 -23.47 70.83
C LYS A 169 -21.77 -24.81 71.49
N ALA A 170 -21.78 -25.90 70.72
CA ALA A 170 -22.05 -27.23 71.26
C ALA A 170 -21.00 -27.65 72.31
N SER A 171 -19.72 -27.40 72.05
CA SER A 171 -18.65 -27.69 73.02
C SER A 171 -18.76 -26.87 74.31
N GLN A 172 -19.20 -25.61 74.23
CA GLN A 172 -19.45 -24.76 75.41
C GLN A 172 -20.65 -25.26 76.22
N ASN A 173 -21.70 -25.74 75.55
CA ASN A 173 -22.88 -26.31 76.20
C ASN A 173 -22.60 -27.69 76.82
N CYS A 174 -21.74 -28.51 76.21
CA CYS A 174 -21.29 -29.79 76.80
C CYS A 174 -20.26 -29.59 77.93
N GLY A 175 -19.51 -28.49 77.93
CA GLY A 175 -18.62 -28.11 79.03
C GLY A 175 -19.35 -27.67 80.30
N SER A 176 -20.65 -27.39 80.23
CA SER A 176 -21.51 -27.03 81.36
C SER A 176 -22.52 -28.13 81.76
N ALA A 177 -22.62 -29.21 80.99
CA ALA A 177 -23.26 -30.46 81.39
C ALA A 177 -22.19 -31.36 82.04
N SER A 178 -22.10 -31.32 83.36
CA SER A 178 -21.09 -32.02 84.16
C SER A 178 -21.03 -33.52 83.89
N ALA A 179 -19.84 -34.10 84.06
CA ALA A 179 -19.60 -35.40 84.68
C ALA A 179 -20.82 -36.35 84.71
N ASP A 180 -21.14 -36.97 83.59
CA ASP A 180 -21.59 -38.36 83.51
C ASP A 180 -21.56 -38.80 82.05
N SER A 181 -20.60 -39.67 81.79
CA SER A 181 -20.22 -40.22 80.48
C SER A 181 -21.22 -41.29 80.03
N CYS A 182 -21.83 -41.12 78.85
CA CYS A 182 -21.88 -42.15 77.79
C CYS A 182 -22.68 -41.74 76.53
N GLU A 183 -23.59 -40.77 76.58
CA GLU A 183 -24.44 -40.45 75.40
C GLU A 183 -23.81 -39.48 74.39
N ALA A 184 -22.71 -38.79 74.74
CA ALA A 184 -22.08 -37.79 73.88
C ALA A 184 -21.29 -38.37 72.68
N LEU A 185 -21.00 -39.67 72.68
CA LEU A 185 -20.26 -40.34 71.60
C LEU A 185 -21.17 -40.73 70.42
N ASP A 186 -22.46 -41.00 70.64
CA ASP A 186 -23.37 -41.40 69.56
C ASP A 186 -23.71 -40.22 68.62
N LEU A 187 -23.81 -39.00 69.16
CA LEU A 187 -24.04 -37.77 68.37
C LEU A 187 -22.85 -37.37 67.49
N LEU A 188 -21.61 -37.68 67.90
CA LEU A 188 -20.40 -37.45 67.09
C LEU A 188 -20.27 -38.46 65.95
N THR A 189 -20.75 -39.69 66.16
CA THR A 189 -20.75 -40.74 65.13
C THR A 189 -21.77 -40.43 64.01
N ASP A 190 -22.93 -39.88 64.35
CA ASP A 190 -23.95 -39.46 63.38
C ASP A 190 -23.50 -38.28 62.50
N LEU A 191 -22.74 -37.33 63.07
CA LEU A 191 -22.15 -36.22 62.30
C LEU A 191 -21.03 -36.69 61.34
N SER A 192 -20.35 -37.79 61.66
CA SER A 192 -19.29 -38.37 60.79
C SER A 192 -19.86 -39.08 59.55
N CYS A 193 -21.11 -39.57 59.62
CA CYS A 193 -21.77 -40.22 58.49
C CYS A 193 -22.27 -39.22 57.43
N GLY A 194 -22.63 -37.99 57.82
CA GLY A 194 -23.11 -36.95 56.88
C GLY A 194 -22.05 -36.43 55.90
N ILE A 195 -20.75 -36.59 56.19
CA ILE A 195 -19.65 -35.97 55.41
C ILE A 195 -19.12 -36.91 54.31
N ARG A 196 -19.47 -38.22 54.30
CA ARG A 196 -18.99 -39.20 53.30
C ARG A 196 -19.73 -39.18 51.94
N GLY A 197 -20.51 -38.14 51.65
CA GLY A 197 -21.36 -38.05 50.46
C GLY A 197 -20.80 -37.29 49.26
N VAL A 198 -19.58 -36.75 49.30
CA VAL A 198 -19.02 -35.97 48.17
C VAL A 198 -18.27 -36.88 47.20
N LYS A 199 -19.00 -37.52 46.28
CA LYS A 199 -18.42 -38.20 45.11
C LYS A 199 -17.71 -37.18 44.22
N ARG A 200 -16.38 -37.16 44.23
CA ARG A 200 -15.56 -36.55 43.17
C ARG A 200 -15.73 -37.37 41.90
N SER A 201 -16.55 -36.89 40.97
CA SER A 201 -16.57 -37.40 39.60
C SER A 201 -15.29 -36.92 38.90
N ARG A 202 -14.38 -37.83 38.61
CA ARG A 202 -13.15 -37.60 37.86
C ARG A 202 -13.36 -38.14 36.44
N GLU A 203 -14.01 -37.34 35.61
CA GLU A 203 -13.95 -37.45 34.14
C GLU A 203 -12.85 -36.46 33.72
N GLY A 204 -11.75 -36.83 33.09
CA GLY A 204 -11.65 -37.56 31.84
C GLY A 204 -10.85 -36.68 30.88
N PHE A 205 -9.58 -36.39 31.18
CA PHE A 205 -8.68 -35.74 30.22
C PHE A 205 -8.16 -36.80 29.26
N SER A 206 -8.86 -36.94 28.14
CA SER A 206 -8.42 -37.69 26.97
C SER A 206 -7.25 -36.97 26.32
N GLU A 207 -6.10 -37.67 26.25
CA GLU A 207 -4.96 -37.30 25.44
C GLU A 207 -5.34 -37.35 23.97
N HIS A 208 -5.42 -36.18 23.32
CA HIS A 208 -5.46 -36.12 21.86
C HIS A 208 -4.04 -36.08 21.31
N GLU A 209 -3.60 -37.23 20.78
CA GLU A 209 -2.46 -37.40 19.90
C GLU A 209 -2.51 -36.39 18.73
N ARG A 210 -1.39 -35.70 18.48
CA ARG A 210 -1.15 -34.94 17.25
C ARG A 210 -0.36 -35.80 16.27
N PRO A 211 -0.85 -36.08 15.05
CA PRO A 211 0.00 -36.62 13.99
C PRO A 211 0.79 -35.49 13.32
N SER A 212 2.11 -35.50 13.52
CA SER A 212 3.07 -34.69 12.76
C SER A 212 3.30 -35.31 11.39
N LYS A 213 2.59 -34.80 10.35
CA LYS A 213 2.94 -35.07 8.95
C LYS A 213 3.80 -33.93 8.40
N ARG A 214 5.12 -34.12 8.43
CA ARG A 214 6.07 -33.38 7.57
C ARG A 214 5.79 -33.73 6.10
N ARG A 215 5.29 -32.76 5.33
CA ARG A 215 5.30 -32.81 3.87
C ARG A 215 6.68 -32.37 3.37
N ARG A 216 7.34 -33.27 2.63
CA ARG A 216 8.45 -32.92 1.72
C ARG A 216 7.94 -31.92 0.68
N ILE A 217 8.75 -30.91 0.40
CA ILE A 217 8.69 -30.16 -0.85
C ILE A 217 9.95 -30.53 -1.62
N ALA A 218 9.75 -30.79 -2.91
CA ALA A 218 10.72 -31.16 -3.93
C ALA A 218 11.72 -30.04 -4.22
#